data_AF-A9ZRC3-F1
#
_entry.id   AF-A9ZRC3-F1
#
_cell.length_a   1.000
_cell.length_b   1.000
_cell.length_c   1.000
_cell.angle_alpha   90.00
_cell.angle_beta   90.00
_cell.angle_gamma   90.00
#
_symmetry.space_group_name_H-M   'P 1'
#
loop_
_entity.id
_entity.type
_entity.pdbx_description
1 polymer ?
#
loop_
_entity_poly.entity_id
_entity_poly.type
_entity_poly.pdbx_seq_one_letter_code
_entity_poly.pdbx_strand_id
1 'polypeptide(L)'
;GQAGPGIKFRPEDKQNFTLLLKAVRERLDASSDSRGRRGASRYTLSIATAGGAYFAQTEMDKLHPYVDWMNLMTYDFFTGSTSTTGHHTPLLRSPYSTYTVSSTDSMVTQHLAAGIPRQKLVIGAAF
;
A
#
# COMPACT_ATOMS: atom_id res chain seq x y z
N GLY A 1 11.75 -0.61 9.43
CA GLY A 1 11.03 0.64 9.11
C GLY A 1 11.74 1.35 7.99
N GLN A 2 10.99 2.05 7.14
CA GLN A 2 11.55 2.80 6.02
C GLN A 2 11.87 4.23 6.46
N ALA A 3 13.06 4.73 6.10
CA ALA A 3 13.43 6.12 6.34
C ALA A 3 12.56 7.08 5.50
N GLY A 4 12.11 8.17 6.10
CA GLY A 4 11.41 9.27 5.43
C GLY A 4 11.89 10.64 5.92
N PRO A 5 11.60 11.74 5.21
CA PRO A 5 12.12 13.07 5.54
C PRO A 5 11.65 13.53 6.92
N GLY A 6 12.58 13.58 7.90
CA GLY A 6 12.29 14.05 9.25
C GLY A 6 11.42 13.12 10.10
N ILE A 7 11.13 11.90 9.64
CA ILE A 7 10.28 10.94 10.37
C ILE A 7 11.14 9.89 11.05
N LYS A 8 10.98 9.75 12.37
CA LYS A 8 11.62 8.67 13.13
C LYS A 8 11.07 7.32 12.65
N PHE A 9 11.96 6.45 12.23
CA PHE A 9 11.64 5.07 11.82
C PHE A 9 12.47 4.09 12.66
N ARG A 10 11.99 2.87 12.80
CA ARG A 10 12.69 1.80 13.52
C ARG A 10 12.52 0.44 12.82
N PRO A 11 13.43 -0.53 13.03
CA PRO A 11 13.27 -1.87 12.47
C PRO A 11 11.92 -2.50 12.83
N GLU A 12 11.47 -2.32 14.08
CA GLU A 12 10.25 -2.92 14.63
C GLU A 12 8.97 -2.39 13.98
N ASP A 13 9.03 -1.28 13.23
CA ASP A 13 7.87 -0.76 12.48
C ASP A 13 7.29 -1.82 11.54
N LYS A 14 8.11 -2.76 11.05
CA LYS A 14 7.66 -3.84 10.17
C LYS A 14 6.59 -4.70 10.84
N GLN A 15 6.86 -5.20 12.04
CA GLN A 15 5.92 -6.03 12.80
C GLN A 15 4.86 -5.17 13.50
N ASN A 16 5.24 -4.01 14.02
CA ASN A 16 4.33 -3.12 14.73
C ASN A 16 3.25 -2.55 13.81
N PHE A 17 3.52 -2.37 12.51
CA PHE A 17 2.49 -1.97 11.56
C PHE A 17 1.40 -3.04 11.40
N THR A 18 1.79 -4.32 11.31
CA THR A 18 0.84 -5.44 11.30
C THR A 18 0.01 -5.48 12.59
N LEU A 19 0.67 -5.33 13.75
CA LEU A 19 0.00 -5.31 15.06
C LEU A 19 -0.96 -4.13 15.20
N LEU A 20 -0.58 -2.95 14.69
CA LEU A 20 -1.43 -1.78 14.66
C LEU A 20 -2.69 -2.04 13.83
N LEU A 21 -2.55 -2.55 12.61
CA LEU A 21 -3.69 -2.83 11.74
C LEU A 21 -4.62 -3.87 12.35
N LYS A 22 -4.06 -4.92 12.97
CA LYS A 22 -4.83 -5.90 13.73
C LYS A 22 -5.63 -5.25 14.86
N ALA A 23 -4.97 -4.47 15.72
CA ALA A 23 -5.60 -3.83 16.86
C ALA A 23 -6.71 -2.85 16.44
N VAL A 24 -6.47 -2.05 15.39
CA VAL A 24 -7.48 -1.13 14.85
C VAL A 24 -8.67 -1.90 14.28
N ARG A 25 -8.43 -2.96 13.50
CA ARG A 25 -9.49 -3.82 12.93
C ARG A 25 -10.38 -4.39 14.04
N GLU A 26 -9.80 -4.98 15.08
CA GLU A 26 -10.52 -5.53 16.22
C GLU A 26 -11.42 -4.49 16.91
N ARG A 27 -10.91 -3.25 17.09
CA ARG A 27 -11.69 -2.17 17.70
C ARG A 27 -12.81 -1.67 16.79
N LEU A 28 -12.57 -1.56 15.48
CA LEU A 28 -13.59 -1.16 14.52
C LEU A 28 -14.67 -2.23 14.36
N ASP A 29 -14.33 -3.51 14.48
CA ASP A 29 -15.29 -4.63 14.47
C ASP A 29 -16.17 -4.61 15.72
N ALA A 30 -15.57 -4.58 16.91
CA ALA A 30 -16.32 -4.48 18.16
C ALA A 30 -17.22 -3.24 18.18
N SER A 31 -16.75 -2.12 17.63
CA SER A 31 -17.54 -0.90 17.52
C SER A 31 -18.64 -0.96 16.46
N SER A 32 -18.46 -1.77 15.41
CA SER A 32 -19.53 -2.03 14.43
C SER A 32 -20.60 -2.90 15.07
N ASP A 33 -20.20 -3.93 15.82
CA ASP A 33 -21.09 -4.85 16.53
C ASP A 33 -21.94 -4.17 17.59
N SER A 34 -21.32 -3.37 18.47
CA SER A 34 -22.06 -2.68 19.54
C SER A 34 -23.06 -1.65 19.02
N ARG A 35 -22.88 -1.17 17.79
CA ARG A 35 -23.77 -0.20 17.13
C ARG A 35 -24.70 -0.84 16.09
N GLY A 36 -24.72 -2.16 15.97
CA GLY A 36 -25.53 -2.88 14.99
C GLY A 36 -25.18 -2.56 13.53
N ARG A 37 -23.98 -2.05 13.25
CA ARG A 37 -23.52 -1.72 11.90
C ARG A 37 -23.12 -3.00 11.17
N ARG A 38 -23.77 -3.26 10.03
CA ARG A 38 -23.61 -4.48 9.21
C ARG A 38 -23.50 -4.13 7.73
N GLY A 39 -22.96 -5.05 6.93
CA GLY A 39 -22.78 -4.87 5.48
C GLY A 39 -22.09 -3.55 5.17
N ALA A 40 -22.69 -2.74 4.29
CA ALA A 40 -22.15 -1.45 3.85
C ALA A 40 -22.01 -0.40 4.97
N SER A 41 -22.70 -0.56 6.11
CA SER A 41 -22.57 0.36 7.24
C SER A 41 -21.43 0.01 8.18
N ARG A 42 -20.83 -1.18 8.09
CA ARG A 42 -19.70 -1.62 8.92
C ARG A 42 -18.52 -0.64 8.79
N TYR A 43 -17.80 -0.34 9.86
CA TYR A 43 -16.63 0.52 9.77
C TYR A 43 -15.51 -0.17 8.97
N THR A 44 -15.00 0.53 7.96
CA THR A 44 -13.93 0.04 7.09
C THR A 44 -12.56 0.51 7.58
N LEU A 45 -11.53 -0.25 7.22
CA LEU A 45 -10.12 0.08 7.42
C LEU A 45 -9.39 -0.12 6.10
N SER A 46 -8.74 0.93 5.59
CA SER A 46 -7.90 0.84 4.39
C SER A 46 -6.54 1.49 4.65
N ILE A 47 -5.59 1.21 3.78
CA ILE A 47 -4.24 1.79 3.81
C ILE A 47 -3.82 2.29 2.43
N ALA A 48 -2.95 3.29 2.39
CA ALA A 48 -2.18 3.62 1.20
C ALA A 48 -0.88 2.80 1.18
N THR A 49 -0.52 2.24 0.02
CA THR A 49 0.60 1.29 -0.10
C THR A 49 1.46 1.60 -1.31
N ALA A 50 2.76 1.35 -1.18
CA ALA A 50 3.72 1.40 -2.28
C ALA A 50 4.32 0.00 -2.51
N GLY A 51 5.05 -0.20 -3.59
CA GLY A 51 5.89 -1.38 -3.81
C GLY A 51 7.36 -1.15 -3.48
N GLY A 52 8.23 -1.98 -4.04
CA GLY A 52 9.68 -1.84 -3.90
C GLY A 52 10.16 -1.90 -2.45
N ALA A 53 10.94 -0.91 -2.02
CA ALA A 53 11.52 -0.87 -0.67
C ALA A 53 10.47 -0.90 0.46
N TYR A 54 9.27 -0.36 0.22
CA TYR A 54 8.18 -0.40 1.18
C TYR A 54 7.81 -1.84 1.56
N PHE A 55 7.72 -2.75 0.58
CA PHE A 55 7.40 -4.17 0.81
C PHE A 55 8.43 -4.87 1.70
N ALA A 56 9.71 -4.50 1.60
CA ALA A 56 10.73 -5.09 2.46
C ALA A 56 10.53 -4.71 3.94
N GLN A 57 9.87 -3.57 4.19
CA GLN A 57 9.67 -2.96 5.50
C GLN A 57 8.27 -3.22 6.08
N THR A 58 7.43 -4.00 5.42
CA THR A 58 6.08 -4.39 5.88
C THR A 58 5.85 -5.89 5.74
N GLU A 59 4.84 -6.44 6.41
CA GLU A 59 4.44 -7.86 6.28
C GLU A 59 3.17 -7.95 5.41
N MET A 60 3.28 -7.58 4.13
CA MET A 60 2.13 -7.49 3.21
C MET A 60 1.30 -8.77 3.11
N ASP A 61 1.96 -9.92 3.21
CA ASP A 61 1.39 -11.28 3.25
C ASP A 61 0.60 -11.58 4.53
N LYS A 62 0.87 -10.85 5.63
CA LYS A 62 0.22 -11.05 6.92
C LYS A 62 -0.79 -9.97 7.29
N LEU A 63 -0.60 -8.74 6.80
CA LEU A 63 -1.43 -7.60 7.18
C LEU A 63 -2.70 -7.44 6.35
N HIS A 64 -2.72 -7.99 5.12
CA HIS A 64 -3.84 -7.83 4.20
C HIS A 64 -5.20 -8.39 4.70
N PRO A 65 -5.28 -9.35 5.64
CA PRO A 65 -6.55 -9.76 6.24
C PRO A 65 -7.20 -8.66 7.09
N TYR A 66 -6.41 -7.74 7.66
CA TYR A 66 -6.92 -6.71 8.58
C TYR A 66 -7.49 -5.46 7.88
N VAL A 67 -7.24 -5.29 6.58
CA VAL A 67 -7.75 -4.16 5.80
C VAL A 67 -8.83 -4.61 4.83
N ASP A 68 -9.81 -3.75 4.58
CA ASP A 68 -10.85 -3.96 3.58
C ASP A 68 -10.28 -3.87 2.16
N TRP A 69 -9.47 -2.84 1.91
CA TRP A 69 -8.73 -2.65 0.66
C TRP A 69 -7.45 -1.83 0.87
N MET A 70 -6.62 -1.78 -0.17
CA MET A 70 -5.38 -1.01 -0.24
C MET A 70 -5.44 -0.07 -1.45
N ASN A 71 -5.17 1.20 -1.21
CA ASN A 71 -5.00 2.19 -2.27
C ASN A 71 -3.53 2.18 -2.68
N LEU A 72 -3.25 1.69 -3.88
CA LEU A 72 -1.89 1.60 -4.38
C LEU A 72 -1.48 2.99 -4.87
N MET A 73 -0.37 3.49 -4.35
CA MET A 73 0.22 4.76 -4.75
C MET A 73 0.96 4.59 -6.07
N THR A 74 0.20 4.37 -7.15
CA THR A 74 0.71 4.10 -8.51
C THR A 74 1.09 5.38 -9.25
N TYR A 75 1.83 6.24 -8.55
CA TYR A 75 2.27 7.57 -8.93
C TYR A 75 3.60 7.88 -8.23
N ASP A 76 4.17 9.05 -8.49
CA ASP A 76 5.47 9.49 -7.95
C ASP A 76 6.66 8.60 -8.35
N PHE A 77 6.59 7.95 -9.52
CA PHE A 77 7.68 7.08 -10.00
C PHE A 77 8.84 7.85 -10.63
N PHE A 78 8.54 8.94 -11.33
CA PHE A 78 9.50 9.96 -11.74
C PHE A 78 9.13 11.26 -11.04
N THR A 79 10.08 11.89 -10.37
CA THR A 79 9.85 13.08 -9.54
C THR A 79 10.95 14.11 -9.78
N GLY A 80 10.88 15.28 -9.14
CA GLY A 80 11.97 16.26 -9.19
C GLY A 80 13.32 15.74 -8.64
N SER A 81 13.32 14.60 -7.94
CA SER A 81 14.53 13.96 -7.41
C SER A 81 15.13 12.91 -8.34
N THR A 82 14.49 12.56 -9.46
CA THR A 82 15.08 11.64 -10.44
C THR A 82 16.06 12.36 -11.35
N SER A 83 17.17 11.71 -11.72
CA SER A 83 18.22 12.29 -12.58
C SER A 83 17.82 12.43 -14.05
N THR A 84 16.64 11.94 -14.43
CA THR A 84 16.09 12.00 -15.78
C THR A 84 14.58 12.19 -15.73
N THR A 85 13.99 12.61 -16.85
CA THR A 85 12.54 12.74 -17.01
C THR A 85 11.90 11.40 -17.36
N GLY A 86 10.62 11.26 -17.03
CA GLY A 86 9.86 10.05 -17.36
C GLY A 86 8.38 10.20 -16.99
N HIS A 87 7.63 9.12 -17.18
CA HIS A 87 6.20 9.11 -16.88
C HIS A 87 5.97 9.04 -15.37
N HIS A 88 5.31 10.06 -14.80
CA HIS A 88 4.94 10.09 -13.37
C HIS A 88 4.04 8.91 -12.95
N THR A 89 3.12 8.50 -13.84
CA THR A 89 2.11 7.45 -13.66
C THR A 89 2.06 6.44 -14.82
N PRO A 90 3.16 5.73 -15.17
CA PRO A 90 3.14 4.75 -16.26
C PRO A 90 2.28 3.55 -15.87
N LEU A 91 1.26 3.24 -16.69
CA LEU A 91 0.49 1.99 -16.55
C LEU A 91 1.41 0.77 -16.73
N LEU A 92 2.20 0.79 -17.81
CA LEU A 92 3.23 -0.19 -18.13
C LEU A 92 4.59 0.48 -18.23
N ARG A 93 5.66 -0.28 -17.99
CA ARG A 93 7.03 0.19 -18.21
C ARG A 93 7.23 0.50 -19.70
N SER A 94 7.74 1.70 -20.01
CA SER A 94 8.11 2.06 -21.38
C SER A 94 9.36 1.26 -21.82
N PRO A 95 9.34 0.62 -23.01
CA PRO A 95 10.51 -0.10 -23.54
C PRO A 95 11.67 0.85 -23.88
N TYR A 96 11.41 2.15 -24.00
CA TYR A 96 12.42 3.17 -24.28
C TYR A 96 13.04 3.76 -23.01
N SER A 97 12.53 3.41 -21.83
CA SER A 97 13.09 3.93 -20.57
C SER A 97 14.39 3.22 -20.23
N THR A 98 15.48 3.99 -20.17
CA THR A 98 16.79 3.54 -19.68
C THR A 98 16.85 3.49 -18.16
N TYR A 99 15.84 4.02 -17.46
CA TYR A 99 15.77 4.09 -16.00
C TYR A 99 14.82 3.01 -15.46
N THR A 100 15.21 2.32 -14.39
CA THR A 100 14.40 1.25 -13.80
C THR A 100 13.55 1.77 -12.65
N VAL A 101 12.31 2.16 -12.96
CA VAL A 101 11.27 2.51 -11.97
C VAL A 101 10.07 1.57 -12.10
N SER A 102 9.26 1.55 -11.06
CA SER A 102 7.98 0.86 -11.03
C SER A 102 6.97 1.45 -12.02
N SER A 103 6.00 0.62 -12.42
CA SER A 103 4.77 1.00 -13.11
C SER A 103 3.56 0.55 -12.29
N THR A 104 2.35 0.97 -12.68
CA THR A 104 1.11 0.45 -12.11
C THR A 104 1.06 -1.08 -12.18
N ASP A 105 1.40 -1.65 -13.33
CA ASP A 105 1.42 -3.10 -13.53
C ASP A 105 2.43 -3.83 -12.62
N SER A 106 3.65 -3.30 -12.47
CA SER A 106 4.63 -3.92 -11.56
C SER A 106 4.18 -3.84 -10.11
N MET A 107 3.52 -2.73 -9.71
CA MET A 107 2.95 -2.58 -8.37
C MET A 107 1.85 -3.61 -8.12
N VAL A 108 0.88 -3.73 -9.03
CA VAL A 108 -0.20 -4.72 -8.92
C VAL A 108 0.38 -6.13 -8.86
N THR A 109 1.30 -6.47 -9.77
CA THR A 109 1.95 -7.80 -9.80
C THR A 109 2.64 -8.14 -8.49
N GLN A 110 3.38 -7.20 -7.90
CA GLN A 110 4.06 -7.41 -6.61
C GLN A 110 3.06 -7.67 -5.46
N HIS A 111 1.94 -6.93 -5.42
CA HIS A 111 0.90 -7.13 -4.40
C HIS A 111 0.22 -8.48 -4.54
N LEU A 112 -0.07 -8.91 -5.77
CA LEU A 112 -0.65 -10.22 -6.04
C LEU A 112 0.31 -11.36 -5.68
N ALA A 113 1.60 -11.20 -5.99
CA ALA A 113 2.64 -12.17 -5.61
C ALA A 113 2.78 -12.33 -4.09
N ALA A 114 2.43 -11.31 -3.31
CA ALA A 114 2.37 -11.39 -1.84
C ALA A 114 1.08 -12.04 -1.30
N GLY A 115 0.20 -12.56 -2.15
CA GLY A 115 -1.03 -13.26 -1.77
C GLY A 115 -2.23 -12.35 -1.52
N ILE A 116 -2.13 -11.06 -1.83
CA ILE A 116 -3.23 -10.12 -1.62
C ILE A 116 -4.33 -10.37 -2.67
N PRO A 117 -5.60 -10.57 -2.28
CA PRO A 117 -6.69 -10.77 -3.24
C PRO A 117 -6.87 -9.56 -4.16
N ARG A 118 -7.05 -9.82 -5.46
CA ARG A 118 -7.24 -8.77 -6.50
C ARG A 118 -8.32 -7.75 -6.12
N GLN A 119 -9.39 -8.20 -5.50
CA GLN A 119 -10.54 -7.36 -5.10
C GLN A 119 -10.22 -6.38 -3.97
N LYS A 120 -9.08 -6.55 -3.29
CA LYS A 120 -8.58 -5.62 -2.26
C LYS A 120 -7.63 -4.56 -2.81
N LEU A 121 -7.30 -4.57 -4.10
CA LEU A 121 -6.36 -3.62 -4.70
C LEU A 121 -7.13 -2.51 -5.45
N VAL A 122 -6.87 -1.26 -5.08
CA VAL A 122 -7.41 -0.06 -5.75
C VAL A 122 -6.24 0.69 -6.39
N ILE A 123 -6.27 0.84 -7.71
CA ILE A 123 -5.25 1.60 -8.46
C ILE A 123 -5.45 3.09 -8.22
N GLY A 124 -4.36 3.80 -7.89
CA GLY A 124 -4.37 5.25 -7.69
C GLY A 124 -4.15 6.03 -8.99
N ALA A 125 -4.81 7.19 -9.10
CA ALA A 125 -4.60 8.17 -10.16
C ALA A 125 -4.15 9.51 -9.55
N ALA A 126 -3.24 10.22 -10.22
CA ALA A 126 -2.74 11.53 -9.81
C ALA A 126 -3.39 12.64 -10.66
N PHE A 127 -3.85 13.72 -10.02
CA PHE A 127 -4.60 14.85 -10.62
C PHE A 127 -3.82 16.15 -10.47
#